data_AF-A0A2A4R0A1-F1
#
_entry.id   AF-A0A2A4R0A1-F1
#
_cell.length_a   1.000
_cell.length_b   1.000
_cell.length_c   1.000
_cell.angle_alpha   90.00
_cell.angle_beta   90.00
_cell.angle_gamma   90.00
#
_symmetry.space_group_name_H-M   'P 1'
#
loop_
_entity.id
_entity.type
_entity.pdbx_description
1 polymer ?
#
loop_
_entity_poly.entity_id
_entity_poly.type
_entity_poly.pdbx_seq_one_letter_code
_entity_poly.pdbx_strand_id
1 'polypeptide(L)'
;MIMRNTQQQKHDYSTHVINMIERIDPRFFVTFVFNDEFSKNKATDKLAGFFAHINRKIAGSRWQKKPMEKLLHGAIIFEHMNSNLHAHALLNAPNYVSLNNLQRNAEPIWKKMAIAGNVLVEDAGNARIRSWYCVEERFNSNFDQQVIWTNMLGEVSLQIN
;
A
#
# COMPACT_ATOMS: atom_id res chain seq x y z
N MET A 1 -26.65 16.21 18.45
CA MET A 1 -25.57 15.74 17.55
C MET A 1 -24.25 16.03 18.25
N ILE A 2 -23.63 15.01 18.86
CA ILE A 2 -22.40 15.18 19.66
C ILE A 2 -21.23 15.18 18.69
N MET A 3 -20.51 16.31 18.59
CA MET A 3 -19.23 16.36 17.87
C MET A 3 -18.26 15.41 18.58
N ARG A 4 -17.86 14.31 17.93
CA ARG A 4 -16.76 13.49 18.44
C ARG A 4 -15.50 14.36 18.43
N ASN A 5 -14.76 14.38 19.55
CA ASN A 5 -13.42 15.00 19.60
C ASN A 5 -12.55 14.39 18.48
N THR A 6 -11.79 15.22 17.78
CA THR A 6 -10.87 14.84 16.69
C THR A 6 -9.93 13.69 17.06
N GLN A 7 -9.55 13.56 18.34
CA GLN A 7 -8.78 12.41 18.83
C GLN A 7 -9.54 11.08 18.76
N GLN A 8 -10.83 11.09 19.10
CA GLN A 8 -11.68 9.89 19.02
C GLN A 8 -11.90 9.49 17.56
N GLN A 9 -12.14 10.46 16.67
CA GLN A 9 -12.31 10.20 15.24
C GLN A 9 -11.04 9.61 14.62
N LYS A 10 -9.88 10.15 14.99
CA LYS A 10 -8.56 9.61 14.63
C LYS A 10 -8.42 8.15 15.06
N HIS A 11 -8.69 7.86 16.33
CA HIS A 11 -8.61 6.50 16.86
C HIS A 11 -9.56 5.52 16.17
N ASP A 12 -10.81 5.92 15.95
CA ASP A 12 -11.83 5.12 15.27
C ASP A 12 -11.38 4.78 13.83
N TYR A 13 -10.85 5.76 13.11
CA TYR A 13 -10.36 5.57 11.73
C TYR A 13 -9.19 4.58 11.67
N SER A 14 -8.15 4.75 12.49
CA SER A 14 -7.01 3.82 12.43
C SER A 14 -7.38 2.43 12.89
N THR A 15 -8.25 2.31 13.88
CA THR A 15 -8.79 1.02 14.27
C THR A 15 -9.51 0.36 13.09
N HIS A 16 -10.31 1.13 12.33
CA HIS A 16 -10.97 0.63 11.13
C HIS A 16 -9.97 0.17 10.06
N VAL A 17 -8.99 1.01 9.72
CA VAL A 17 -7.97 0.69 8.70
C VAL A 17 -7.15 -0.53 9.10
N ILE A 18 -6.68 -0.61 10.34
CA ILE A 18 -5.93 -1.75 10.85
C ILE A 18 -6.76 -3.02 10.75
N ASN A 19 -8.01 -3.00 11.22
CA ASN A 19 -8.90 -4.15 11.14
C ASN A 19 -9.16 -4.58 9.68
N MET A 20 -9.25 -3.63 8.75
CA MET A 20 -9.38 -3.97 7.34
C MET A 20 -8.10 -4.61 6.78
N ILE A 21 -6.92 -4.09 7.14
CA ILE A 21 -5.64 -4.64 6.68
C ILE A 21 -5.40 -6.03 7.26
N GLU A 22 -5.73 -6.27 8.53
CA GLU A 22 -5.63 -7.60 9.13
C GLU A 22 -6.47 -8.63 8.37
N ARG A 23 -7.65 -8.25 7.87
CA ARG A 23 -8.50 -9.14 7.06
C ARG A 23 -7.92 -9.47 5.69
N ILE A 24 -6.97 -8.67 5.18
CA ILE A 24 -6.23 -8.99 3.95
C ILE A 24 -5.31 -10.21 4.18
N ASP A 25 -4.94 -10.49 5.44
CA ASP A 25 -3.91 -11.46 5.81
C ASP A 25 -2.59 -11.19 5.06
N PRO A 26 -1.97 -10.01 5.30
CA PRO A 26 -0.81 -9.59 4.53
C PRO A 26 0.39 -10.48 4.87
N ARG A 27 1.04 -10.96 3.82
CA ARG A 27 2.26 -11.77 3.88
C ARG A 27 3.52 -10.95 3.68
N PHE A 28 3.40 -9.80 3.00
CA PHE A 28 4.52 -8.95 2.65
C PHE A 28 4.28 -7.51 3.07
N PHE A 29 5.35 -6.88 3.53
CA PHE A 29 5.42 -5.45 3.76
C PHE A 29 6.34 -4.82 2.72
N VAL A 30 5.88 -3.80 2.01
CA VAL A 30 6.65 -3.17 0.94
C VAL A 30 6.74 -1.67 1.15
N THR A 31 7.96 -1.15 1.23
CA THR A 31 8.21 0.28 1.30
C THR A 31 8.67 0.77 -0.07
N PHE A 32 7.96 1.75 -0.61
CA PHE A 32 8.28 2.45 -1.85
C PHE A 32 8.78 3.84 -1.51
N VAL A 33 10.02 4.13 -1.88
CA VAL A 33 10.61 5.46 -1.83
C VAL A 33 10.62 6.01 -3.25
N PHE A 34 10.07 7.20 -3.45
CA PHE A 34 9.98 7.81 -4.77
C PHE A 34 11.19 8.69 -5.11
N ASN A 35 11.79 9.38 -4.12
CA ASN A 35 12.94 10.29 -4.27
C ASN A 35 12.75 11.40 -5.33
N ASP A 36 11.51 11.87 -5.50
CA ASP A 36 11.16 12.99 -6.38
C ASP A 36 9.83 13.59 -5.88
N GLU A 37 9.56 14.85 -6.22
CA GLU A 37 8.30 15.51 -5.91
C GLU A 37 7.20 14.95 -6.84
N PHE A 38 6.48 13.95 -6.35
CA PHE A 38 5.31 13.43 -7.03
C PHE A 38 4.03 13.99 -6.44
N SER A 39 3.15 14.49 -7.32
CA SER A 39 1.74 14.57 -6.98
C SER A 39 1.21 13.18 -6.64
N LYS A 40 0.26 13.08 -5.72
CA LYS A 40 -0.44 11.82 -5.39
C LYS A 40 -0.87 11.00 -6.61
N ASN A 41 -1.43 11.65 -7.63
CA ASN A 41 -1.94 10.98 -8.82
C ASN A 41 -0.82 10.26 -9.57
N LYS A 42 0.28 10.97 -9.86
CA LYS A 42 1.47 10.37 -10.47
C LYS A 42 2.02 9.21 -9.63
N ALA A 43 2.06 9.36 -8.31
CA ALA A 43 2.54 8.29 -7.43
C ALA A 43 1.64 7.04 -7.49
N THR A 44 0.33 7.25 -7.52
CA THR A 44 -0.69 6.22 -7.71
C THR A 44 -0.51 5.52 -9.07
N ASP A 45 -0.26 6.26 -10.14
CA ASP A 45 -0.01 5.68 -11.48
C ASP A 45 1.26 4.81 -11.50
N LYS A 46 2.33 5.23 -10.81
CA LYS A 46 3.57 4.44 -10.69
C LYS A 46 3.33 3.15 -9.93
N LEU A 47 2.59 3.21 -8.81
CA LEU A 47 2.23 2.03 -8.03
C LEU A 47 1.32 1.10 -8.83
N ALA A 48 0.32 1.64 -9.53
CA ALA A 48 -0.53 0.89 -10.45
C ALA A 48 0.29 0.11 -11.49
N GLY A 49 1.23 0.80 -12.14
CA GLY A 49 2.16 0.19 -13.09
C GLY A 49 3.00 -0.92 -12.44
N PHE A 50 3.57 -0.66 -11.26
CA PHE A 50 4.33 -1.65 -10.50
C PHE A 50 3.51 -2.92 -10.24
N PHE A 51 2.31 -2.79 -9.66
CA PHE A 51 1.44 -3.94 -9.36
C PHE A 51 1.01 -4.69 -10.62
N ALA A 52 0.69 -3.98 -11.71
CA ALA A 52 0.36 -4.60 -12.99
C ALA A 52 1.54 -5.42 -13.55
N HIS A 53 2.78 -4.92 -13.44
CA HIS A 53 3.97 -5.63 -13.87
C HIS A 53 4.24 -6.88 -13.02
N ILE A 54 4.10 -6.77 -11.69
CA ILE A 54 4.27 -7.91 -10.78
C ILE A 54 3.17 -8.96 -11.02
N ASN A 55 1.91 -8.55 -11.11
CA ASN A 55 0.80 -9.47 -11.36
C ASN A 55 0.90 -10.16 -12.72
N ARG A 56 1.39 -9.47 -13.75
CA ARG A 56 1.70 -10.10 -15.04
C ARG A 56 2.78 -11.18 -14.92
N LYS A 57 3.77 -11.00 -14.05
CA LYS A 57 4.81 -12.02 -13.78
C LYS A 57 4.27 -13.20 -12.96
N ILE A 58 3.40 -12.94 -11.98
CA ILE A 58 2.83 -13.97 -11.10
C ILE A 58 1.79 -14.82 -11.83
N ALA A 59 0.89 -14.19 -12.60
CA ALA A 59 -0.33 -14.82 -13.11
C ALA A 59 -0.43 -14.85 -14.65
N GLY A 60 0.59 -14.33 -15.34
CA GLY A 60 0.72 -14.33 -16.80
C GLY A 60 0.08 -13.12 -17.50
N SER A 61 0.12 -13.12 -18.84
CA SER A 61 -0.34 -12.00 -19.68
C SER A 61 -1.82 -11.63 -19.47
N ARG A 62 -2.66 -12.61 -19.09
CA ARG A 62 -4.10 -12.44 -18.80
C ARG A 62 -4.40 -12.26 -17.31
N TRP A 63 -3.47 -11.74 -16.52
CA TRP A 63 -3.61 -11.57 -15.07
C TRP A 63 -4.90 -10.82 -14.66
N GLN A 64 -5.36 -9.85 -15.45
CA GLN A 64 -6.58 -9.08 -15.16
C GLN A 64 -7.86 -9.94 -15.14
N LYS A 65 -7.84 -11.12 -15.76
CA LYS A 65 -8.96 -12.07 -15.78
C LYS A 65 -8.86 -13.11 -14.65
N LYS A 66 -7.82 -13.03 -13.82
CA LYS A 66 -7.58 -13.99 -12.74
C LYS A 66 -8.28 -13.52 -11.47
N PRO A 67 -8.77 -14.46 -10.64
CA PRO A 67 -9.39 -14.10 -9.38
C PRO A 67 -8.33 -13.60 -8.39
N MET A 68 -8.74 -12.85 -7.37
CA MET A 68 -7.86 -12.09 -6.49
C MET A 68 -6.86 -12.97 -5.73
N GLU A 69 -7.23 -14.22 -5.42
CA GLU A 69 -6.38 -15.19 -4.71
C GLU A 69 -5.20 -15.68 -5.58
N LYS A 70 -5.20 -15.31 -6.87
CA LYS A 70 -4.10 -15.55 -7.82
C LYS A 70 -3.24 -14.31 -8.08
N LEU A 71 -3.54 -13.19 -7.41
CA LEU A 71 -2.88 -11.90 -7.62
C LEU A 71 -2.27 -11.37 -6.32
N LEU A 72 -1.19 -10.60 -6.47
CA LEU A 72 -0.68 -9.73 -5.43
C LEU A 72 -1.69 -8.61 -5.20
N HIS A 73 -2.18 -8.49 -3.98
CA HIS A 73 -3.14 -7.47 -3.60
C HIS A 73 -2.99 -7.03 -2.14
N GLY A 74 -3.54 -5.88 -1.76
CA GLY A 74 -3.55 -5.39 -0.39
C GLY A 74 -3.85 -3.89 -0.28
N ALA A 75 -3.30 -3.25 0.74
CA ALA A 75 -3.52 -1.86 1.06
C ALA A 75 -2.22 -1.05 0.94
N ILE A 76 -2.31 0.16 0.40
CA ILE A 76 -1.20 1.12 0.26
C ILE A 76 -1.52 2.37 1.08
N ILE A 77 -0.51 2.88 1.78
CA ILE A 77 -0.62 3.96 2.75
C ILE A 77 0.50 4.96 2.42
N PHE A 78 0.20 6.18 1.91
CA PHE A 78 1.21 7.17 1.46
C PHE A 78 1.76 8.10 2.54
N GLU A 79 3.07 8.15 2.73
CA GLU A 79 3.74 8.96 3.75
C GLU A 79 4.39 10.21 3.13
N HIS A 80 4.52 11.29 3.91
CA HIS A 80 5.23 12.51 3.50
C HIS A 80 4.68 13.15 2.20
N MET A 81 3.36 13.28 2.08
CA MET A 81 2.67 13.87 0.92
C MET A 81 3.17 15.27 0.52
N ASN A 82 3.76 16.00 1.47
CA ASN A 82 4.26 17.37 1.29
C ASN A 82 5.79 17.44 1.17
N SER A 83 6.49 16.31 1.09
CA SER A 83 7.95 16.25 0.92
C SER A 83 8.35 14.98 0.13
N ASN A 84 9.35 14.23 0.60
CA ASN A 84 9.82 13.00 -0.04
C ASN A 84 8.76 11.91 0.10
N LEU A 85 7.82 11.87 -0.84
CA LEU A 85 6.72 10.93 -0.85
C LEU A 85 7.23 9.49 -0.72
N HIS A 86 6.72 8.77 0.28
CA HIS A 86 6.87 7.33 0.41
C HIS A 86 5.50 6.65 0.35
N ALA A 87 5.50 5.34 0.12
CA ALA A 87 4.29 4.54 0.30
C ALA A 87 4.64 3.22 0.98
N HIS A 88 3.84 2.81 1.95
CA HIS A 88 3.93 1.48 2.53
C HIS A 88 2.76 0.65 2.04
N ALA A 89 3.03 -0.60 1.64
CA ALA A 89 2.00 -1.53 1.23
C ALA A 89 2.05 -2.79 2.09
N LEU A 90 0.88 -3.18 2.61
CA LEU A 90 0.64 -4.47 3.25
C LEU A 90 -0.08 -5.36 2.25
N LEU A 91 0.60 -6.42 1.81
CA LEU A 91 0.20 -7.20 0.64
C LEU A 91 0.02 -8.66 0.99
N ASN A 92 -1.09 -9.24 0.55
CA ASN A 92 -1.26 -10.67 0.40
C ASN A 92 -0.95 -11.09 -1.05
N ALA A 93 -0.54 -12.34 -1.20
CA ALA A 93 -0.18 -12.93 -2.46
C ALA A 93 -0.51 -14.43 -2.44
N PRO A 94 -0.59 -15.08 -3.61
CA PRO A 94 -0.76 -16.53 -3.68
C PRO A 94 0.36 -17.27 -2.94
N ASN A 95 0.06 -18.38 -2.27
CA ASN A 95 1.02 -19.13 -1.44
C ASN A 95 2.30 -19.57 -2.17
N TYR A 96 2.25 -19.74 -3.49
CA TYR A 96 3.42 -20.09 -4.31
C TYR A 96 4.37 -18.91 -4.57
N VAL A 97 3.97 -17.67 -4.24
CA VAL A 97 4.85 -16.49 -4.28
C VAL A 97 5.65 -16.45 -2.98
N SER A 98 6.97 -16.57 -3.10
CA SER A 98 7.90 -16.45 -1.97
C SER A 98 8.46 -15.03 -1.84
N LEU A 99 8.92 -14.66 -0.64
CA LEU A 99 9.57 -13.38 -0.37
C LEU A 99 10.73 -13.12 -1.34
N ASN A 100 11.62 -14.11 -1.51
CA ASN A 100 12.76 -14.01 -2.42
C ASN A 100 12.33 -13.79 -3.89
N ASN A 101 11.23 -14.42 -4.33
CA ASN A 101 10.71 -14.21 -5.68
C ASN A 101 10.19 -12.78 -5.85
N LEU A 102 9.46 -12.26 -4.86
CA LEU A 102 8.94 -10.91 -4.89
C LEU A 102 10.07 -9.88 -4.86
N GLN A 103 11.05 -10.02 -3.96
CA GLN A 103 12.25 -9.18 -3.87
C GLN A 103 13.00 -9.10 -5.21
N ARG A 104 13.30 -10.25 -5.82
CA ARG A 104 14.02 -10.33 -7.11
C ARG A 104 13.31 -9.60 -8.25
N ASN A 105 11.98 -9.52 -8.21
CA ASN A 105 11.20 -8.85 -9.26
C ASN A 105 10.87 -7.40 -8.94
N ALA A 106 10.73 -7.03 -7.66
CA ALA A 106 10.30 -5.72 -7.22
C ALA A 106 11.28 -4.63 -7.64
N GLU A 107 12.56 -4.77 -7.31
CA GLU A 107 13.56 -3.71 -7.56
C GLU A 107 13.72 -3.36 -9.06
N PRO A 108 13.90 -4.32 -9.98
CA PRO A 108 14.02 -4.00 -11.41
C PRO A 108 12.75 -3.39 -12.01
N ILE A 109 11.57 -3.72 -11.46
CA ILE A 109 10.30 -3.11 -11.89
C ILE A 109 10.19 -1.70 -11.35
N TRP A 110 10.51 -1.49 -10.06
CA TRP A 110 10.42 -0.18 -9.44
C TRP A 110 11.38 0.82 -10.06
N LYS A 111 12.62 0.43 -10.37
CA LYS A 111 13.59 1.29 -11.07
C LYS A 111 13.10 1.78 -12.44
N LYS A 112 12.19 1.06 -13.10
CA LYS A 112 11.54 1.50 -14.35
C LYS A 112 10.40 2.50 -14.08
N MET A 113 9.77 2.43 -12.91
CA MET A 113 8.68 3.31 -12.52
C MET A 113 9.21 4.62 -11.91
N ALA A 114 10.13 4.53 -10.95
CA ALA A 114 10.77 5.64 -10.27
C ALA A 114 12.30 5.43 -10.29
N ILE A 115 12.99 6.08 -11.24
CA ILE A 115 14.42 5.89 -11.49
C ILE A 115 15.27 6.20 -10.26
N ALA A 116 14.98 7.34 -9.61
CA ALA A 116 15.64 7.77 -8.38
C ALA A 116 15.14 7.01 -7.14
N GLY A 117 13.99 6.34 -7.23
CA GLY A 117 13.34 5.67 -6.12
C GLY A 117 13.96 4.33 -5.74
N ASN A 118 13.57 3.82 -4.58
CA ASN A 118 13.96 2.50 -4.06
C ASN A 118 12.71 1.74 -3.59
N VAL A 119 12.79 0.41 -3.60
CA VAL A 119 11.74 -0.45 -3.05
C VAL A 119 12.38 -1.47 -2.12
N LEU A 120 11.78 -1.66 -0.95
CA LEU A 120 12.17 -2.68 0.01
C LEU A 120 10.98 -3.62 0.22
N VAL A 121 11.22 -4.92 0.11
CA VAL A 121 10.20 -5.96 0.34
C VAL A 121 10.64 -6.81 1.52
N GLU A 122 9.79 -6.90 2.52
CA GLU A 122 9.99 -7.65 3.77
C GLU A 122 8.83 -8.62 4.00
N ASP A 123 9.03 -9.55 4.93
CA ASP A 123 7.91 -10.28 5.54
C ASP A 123 7.05 -9.32 6.36
N ALA A 124 5.73 -9.47 6.27
CA ALA A 124 4.81 -8.63 7.04
C ALA A 124 4.92 -8.88 8.55
N GLY A 125 5.36 -10.07 8.98
CA GLY A 125 5.42 -10.47 10.38
C GLY A 125 4.05 -10.32 11.03
N ASN A 126 3.99 -9.52 12.10
CA ASN A 126 2.73 -9.19 12.73
C ASN A 126 2.01 -8.07 11.96
N ALA A 127 0.99 -8.45 11.18
CA ALA A 127 0.17 -7.54 10.37
C ALA A 127 -0.39 -6.37 11.18
N ARG A 128 -0.82 -6.59 12.42
CA ARG A 128 -1.37 -5.55 13.30
C ARG A 128 -0.32 -4.51 13.65
N ILE A 129 0.87 -4.96 14.05
CA ILE A 129 1.98 -4.08 14.43
C ILE A 129 2.45 -3.27 13.22
N ARG A 130 2.61 -3.90 12.04
CA ARG A 130 2.98 -3.17 10.81
C ARG A 130 1.89 -2.20 10.37
N SER A 131 0.61 -2.57 10.51
CA SER A 131 -0.50 -1.66 10.19
C SER A 131 -0.52 -0.47 11.15
N TRP A 132 -0.33 -0.72 12.45
CA TRP A 132 -0.21 0.32 13.47
C TRP A 132 0.94 1.28 13.16
N TYR A 133 2.12 0.75 12.83
CA TYR A 133 3.28 1.54 12.39
C TYR A 133 2.93 2.52 11.26
N CYS A 134 2.26 2.04 10.19
CA CYS A 134 1.92 2.88 9.05
C CYS A 134 0.87 3.97 9.33
N VAL A 135 -0.01 3.76 10.31
CA VAL A 135 -1.09 4.71 10.63
C VAL A 135 -0.74 5.62 11.81
N GLU A 136 0.13 5.20 12.73
CA GLU A 136 0.51 5.94 13.93
C GLU A 136 1.41 7.14 13.63
N GLU A 137 2.46 6.97 12.82
CA GLU A 137 3.38 8.05 12.42
C GLU A 137 2.64 9.28 11.83
N ARG A 138 1.40 9.07 11.36
CA ARG A 138 0.59 10.06 10.64
C ARG A 138 -0.41 10.80 11.49
N PHE A 139 -0.64 10.41 12.74
CA PHE A 139 -1.54 11.17 13.60
C PHE A 139 -0.98 12.53 14.04
N ASN A 140 0.33 12.73 13.84
CA ASN A 140 1.05 13.96 14.12
C ASN A 140 1.05 14.98 12.96
N SER A 141 0.56 14.62 11.77
CA SER A 141 0.41 15.55 10.63
C SER A 141 -1.01 15.50 10.06
N ASN A 142 -1.38 16.50 9.26
CA ASN A 142 -2.75 16.70 8.77
C ASN A 142 -3.37 15.42 8.19
N PHE A 143 -4.64 15.19 8.53
CA PHE A 143 -5.37 13.94 8.37
C PHE A 143 -5.81 13.67 6.92
N ASP A 144 -4.86 13.67 5.98
CA ASP A 144 -5.09 13.31 4.57
C ASP A 144 -4.75 11.82 4.35
N GLN A 145 -5.34 10.95 5.16
CA GLN A 145 -5.12 9.52 5.04
C GLN A 145 -5.86 8.98 3.81
N GLN A 146 -5.11 8.45 2.84
CA GLN A 146 -5.68 7.81 1.66
C GLN A 146 -5.12 6.40 1.56
N VAL A 147 -5.93 5.43 1.99
CA VAL A 147 -5.64 4.02 1.78
C VAL A 147 -6.06 3.68 0.35
N ILE A 148 -5.10 3.30 -0.49
CA ILE A 148 -5.41 2.76 -1.81
C ILE A 148 -5.40 1.24 -1.74
N TRP A 149 -6.53 0.63 -2.09
CA TRP A 149 -6.67 -0.81 -2.19
C TRP A 149 -6.16 -1.25 -3.55
N THR A 150 -5.19 -2.17 -3.62
CA THR A 150 -4.54 -2.53 -4.90
C THR A 150 -5.48 -3.28 -5.86
N ASN A 151 -6.58 -3.86 -5.37
CA ASN A 151 -7.64 -4.46 -6.19
C ASN A 151 -8.62 -3.42 -6.74
N MET A 152 -8.53 -2.18 -6.25
CA MET A 152 -9.26 -1.01 -6.73
C MET A 152 -8.28 0.16 -6.92
N LEU A 153 -7.74 0.26 -8.13
CA LEU A 153 -7.36 1.58 -8.67
C LEU A 153 -8.61 2.45 -8.97
N GLY A 154 -9.75 2.15 -8.34
CA GLY A 154 -10.78 3.11 -7.98
C GLY A 154 -10.62 3.42 -6.49
N GLU A 155 -10.32 4.67 -6.18
CA GLU A 155 -10.11 5.15 -4.81
C GLU A 155 -11.28 4.73 -3.88
N VAL A 156 -10.96 4.22 -2.69
CA VAL A 156 -11.86 4.33 -1.55
C VAL A 156 -11.39 5.51 -0.73
N SER A 157 -11.73 6.71 -1.18
CA SER A 157 -11.67 7.90 -0.36
C SER A 157 -12.85 7.86 0.60
N LEU A 158 -12.63 7.40 1.83
CA LEU A 158 -13.56 7.71 2.92
C LEU A 158 -13.34 9.17 3.30
N GLN A 159 -14.00 10.08 2.58
CA GLN A 159 -14.15 11.46 3.05
C GLN A 159 -15.06 11.45 4.27
N ILE A 160 -14.48 11.74 5.43
CA ILE A 160 -15.25 12.05 6.63
C ILE A 160 -15.47 13.56 6.60
N ASN A 161 -16.69 13.97 6.24
CA ASN A 161 -17.16 15.36 6.40
C ASN A 161 -17.20 15.76 7.87
#